data_AF-G8WVK0-F1
#
_entry.id   AF-G8WVK0-F1
#
_cell.length_a   1.000
_cell.length_b   1.000
_cell.length_c   1.000
_cell.angle_alpha   90.00
_cell.angle_beta   90.00
_cell.angle_gamma   90.00
#
_symmetry.space_group_name_H-M   'P 1'
#
loop_
_entity.id
_entity.type
_entity.pdbx_description
1 polymer ?
#
loop_
_entity_poly.entity_id
_entity_poly.type
_entity_poly.pdbx_seq_one_letter_code
_entity_poly.pdbx_strand_id
1 'polypeptide(L)'
;MTPTTSRRVTVRADQRLWRVGVCPIGALSSPDRGITFAEVPHAVRTAGKYRPRRVRRPYDGSMTEVTRSTPRGDLRPPEVDADESTTLRTFLGYLREAVIAKALGLPETVARRPRVPSGTSLLGLVKHLAAVEHNWFVWAYAGVGDAPADDTVTVAEGETVAEVVAAYRAAARLSDEVVAACDDLGRPGVRSLRETAPPTMRWILVHMIEETARHAGHADVLRELTDGRVGR
;
A
#
# COMPACT_ATOMS: atom_id res chain seq x y z
N MET A 1 -13.31 -17.06 39.23
CA MET A 1 -13.21 -16.14 38.07
C MET A 1 -11.81 -15.59 38.03
N THR A 2 -11.00 -16.05 37.09
CA THR A 2 -9.63 -15.55 36.85
C THR A 2 -9.70 -14.30 35.97
N PRO A 3 -9.00 -13.20 36.31
CA PRO A 3 -9.05 -11.99 35.50
C PRO A 3 -8.15 -12.14 34.27
N THR A 4 -8.74 -12.04 33.08
CA THR A 4 -8.01 -12.00 31.81
C THR A 4 -7.23 -10.69 31.72
N THR A 5 -5.90 -10.77 31.78
CA THR A 5 -5.04 -9.60 31.68
C THR A 5 -4.92 -9.21 30.20
N SER A 6 -5.59 -8.12 29.81
CA SER A 6 -5.43 -7.53 28.47
C SER A 6 -4.00 -7.02 28.30
N ARG A 7 -3.23 -7.66 27.41
CA ARG A 7 -1.84 -7.31 27.12
C ARG A 7 -1.84 -6.08 26.22
N ARG A 8 -1.46 -4.91 26.76
CA ARG A 8 -1.22 -3.69 25.96
C ARG A 8 -0.01 -3.94 25.06
N VAL A 9 -0.20 -3.93 23.75
CA VAL A 9 0.91 -3.89 22.79
C VAL A 9 1.23 -2.43 22.50
N THR A 10 2.43 -2.00 22.89
CA THR A 10 2.97 -0.71 22.49
C THR A 10 3.69 -0.88 21.16
N VAL A 11 3.03 -0.58 20.05
CA VAL A 11 3.72 -0.41 18.76
C VAL A 11 4.50 0.90 18.86
N ARG A 12 5.83 0.83 18.96
CA ARG A 12 6.70 2.01 18.82
C ARG A 12 6.74 2.38 17.33
N ALA A 13 5.67 2.98 16.82
CA ALA A 13 5.75 3.68 15.56
C ALA A 13 6.63 4.91 15.79
N ASP A 14 7.84 4.92 15.22
CA ASP A 14 8.62 6.15 15.16
C ASP A 14 7.84 7.16 14.32
N GLN A 15 7.15 8.08 14.99
CA GLN A 15 6.38 9.15 14.37
C GLN A 15 7.27 10.06 13.50
N ARG A 16 8.61 9.97 13.61
CA ARG A 16 9.55 10.72 12.76
C ARG A 16 9.53 10.29 11.30
N LEU A 17 9.09 9.06 10.98
CA LEU A 17 8.99 8.61 9.59
C LEU A 17 7.83 9.27 8.81
N TRP A 18 6.91 9.93 9.52
CA TRP A 18 5.69 10.53 8.94
C TRP A 18 5.56 12.02 9.25
N ARG A 19 6.46 12.57 10.07
CA ARG A 19 6.58 14.00 10.38
C ARG A 19 7.62 14.71 9.52
N VAL A 20 7.86 14.28 8.29
CA VAL A 20 8.66 15.08 7.35
C VAL A 20 8.15 14.78 5.94
N GLY A 21 7.30 15.65 5.41
CA GLY A 21 7.14 15.76 3.97
C GLY A 21 8.52 16.00 3.34
N VAL A 22 8.69 15.64 2.07
CA VAL A 22 9.84 16.08 1.28
C VAL A 22 9.75 17.61 1.09
N CYS A 23 10.04 18.40 2.14
CA CYS A 23 10.60 19.77 2.23
C CYS A 23 10.48 20.32 3.69
N PRO A 24 11.43 21.15 4.20
CA PRO A 24 11.82 21.16 5.62
C PRO A 24 11.22 22.28 6.51
N ILE A 25 11.50 22.14 7.82
CA ILE A 25 11.48 23.11 8.96
C ILE A 25 10.28 22.97 9.93
N GLY A 26 10.59 22.67 11.20
CA GLY A 26 9.82 23.14 12.37
C GLY A 26 9.43 22.10 13.41
N ALA A 27 10.09 22.13 14.57
CA ALA A 27 9.79 21.38 15.79
C ALA A 27 8.36 21.67 16.35
N LEU A 28 7.71 20.76 17.09
CA LEU A 28 7.71 20.72 18.57
C LEU A 28 7.08 19.42 19.14
N SER A 29 7.57 19.07 20.34
CA SER A 29 7.24 18.07 21.40
C SER A 29 5.74 17.89 21.75
N SER A 30 5.24 16.76 22.29
CA SER A 30 5.57 16.05 23.55
C SER A 30 4.89 14.65 23.63
N PRO A 31 5.42 13.67 24.40
CA PRO A 31 4.84 12.33 24.58
C PRO A 31 4.07 12.24 25.91
N ASP A 32 2.79 11.84 25.87
CA ASP A 32 2.11 11.08 26.93
C ASP A 32 0.59 11.23 26.79
N ARG A 33 -0.08 10.13 26.49
CA ARG A 33 -1.39 9.71 27.03
C ARG A 33 -1.83 8.40 26.37
N GLY A 34 -1.95 7.34 27.16
CA GLY A 34 -2.54 6.07 26.75
C GLY A 34 -4.03 6.21 26.44
N ILE A 35 -4.52 5.39 25.51
CA ILE A 35 -5.88 5.47 24.95
C ILE A 35 -6.85 4.61 25.78
N THR A 36 -8.01 5.18 26.11
CA THR A 36 -9.21 4.50 26.62
C THR A 36 -10.32 4.60 25.57
N PHE A 37 -11.06 3.50 25.36
CA PHE A 37 -12.13 3.37 24.37
C PHE A 37 -13.46 3.87 24.92
N ALA A 38 -14.23 4.57 24.09
CA ALA A 38 -15.64 4.86 24.33
C ALA A 38 -16.45 4.47 23.08
N GLU A 39 -17.58 3.80 23.27
CA GLU A 39 -18.52 3.41 22.22
C GLU A 39 -19.56 4.51 21.99
N VAL A 40 -19.89 4.81 20.72
CA VAL A 40 -21.05 5.64 20.34
C VAL A 40 -21.60 5.18 18.97
N PRO A 41 -22.92 5.25 18.71
CA PRO A 41 -23.62 4.46 17.69
C PRO A 41 -23.74 5.09 16.29
N HIS A 42 -24.14 4.22 15.37
CA HIS A 42 -24.28 4.39 13.92
C HIS A 42 -25.47 5.26 13.45
N ALA A 43 -25.26 6.04 12.38
CA ALA A 43 -26.28 6.32 11.37
C ALA A 43 -25.62 6.59 10.01
N VAL A 44 -26.14 5.95 8.96
CA VAL A 44 -25.64 5.91 7.57
C VAL A 44 -26.58 6.70 6.66
N ARG A 45 -26.09 7.30 5.56
CA ARG A 45 -26.83 7.45 4.28
C ARG A 45 -25.91 7.77 3.09
N THR A 46 -26.16 7.06 2.00
CA THR A 46 -25.38 6.95 0.74
C THR A 46 -25.84 7.88 -0.39
N ALA A 47 -24.98 8.19 -1.38
CA ALA A 47 -25.42 8.65 -2.71
C ALA A 47 -24.45 8.33 -3.89
N GLY A 48 -25.03 7.78 -4.98
CA GLY A 48 -24.90 8.28 -6.37
C GLY A 48 -23.62 8.07 -7.19
N LYS A 49 -23.71 7.27 -8.27
CA LYS A 49 -22.64 6.96 -9.26
C LYS A 49 -22.60 7.97 -10.43
N TYR A 50 -21.41 8.24 -10.97
CA TYR A 50 -21.20 8.92 -12.27
C TYR A 50 -20.23 8.14 -13.18
N ARG A 51 -20.45 8.15 -14.50
CA ARG A 51 -19.59 7.55 -15.55
C ARG A 51 -19.59 8.41 -16.82
N PRO A 52 -18.44 8.66 -17.46
CA PRO A 52 -18.41 9.10 -18.85
C PRO A 52 -17.75 8.09 -19.83
N ARG A 53 -18.13 8.24 -21.11
CA ARG A 53 -17.81 7.41 -22.29
C ARG A 53 -16.37 7.62 -22.81
N ARG A 54 -15.76 6.56 -23.36
CA ARG A 54 -14.45 6.57 -24.04
C ARG A 54 -14.58 6.78 -25.55
N VAL A 55 -13.64 7.51 -26.13
CA VAL A 55 -13.32 7.49 -27.58
C VAL A 55 -11.93 6.87 -27.73
N ARG A 56 -11.77 5.88 -28.61
CA ARG A 56 -10.49 5.20 -28.92
C ARG A 56 -9.86 5.84 -30.16
N ARG A 57 -8.55 6.10 -30.13
CA ARG A 57 -7.69 6.25 -31.32
C ARG A 57 -6.72 5.05 -31.43
N PRO A 58 -6.37 4.56 -32.63
CA PRO A 58 -5.41 3.47 -32.81
C PRO A 58 -3.96 3.98 -32.72
N TYR A 59 -3.06 3.11 -32.24
CA TYR A 59 -1.62 3.32 -32.10
C TYR A 59 -0.88 2.72 -33.32
N ASP A 60 0.09 3.42 -33.90
CA ASP A 60 0.94 2.92 -35.00
C ASP A 60 2.28 2.39 -34.47
N GLY A 61 2.61 1.16 -34.86
CA GLY A 61 3.78 0.45 -34.36
C GLY A 61 5.07 0.89 -35.05
N SER A 62 6.01 1.43 -34.29
CA SER A 62 7.44 1.37 -34.63
C SER A 62 8.21 0.87 -33.40
N MET A 63 8.70 -0.37 -33.51
CA MET A 63 9.38 -1.09 -32.43
C MET A 63 10.87 -1.01 -32.68
N THR A 64 11.60 -0.25 -31.85
CA THR A 64 13.06 -0.19 -31.87
C THR A 64 13.62 -1.35 -31.05
N GLU A 65 14.74 -1.89 -31.52
CA GLU A 65 15.38 -3.13 -31.06
C GLU A 65 15.81 -3.06 -29.58
N VAL A 66 15.16 -3.88 -28.74
CA VAL A 66 15.45 -3.99 -27.30
C VAL A 66 16.55 -5.03 -27.09
N THR A 67 17.71 -4.59 -26.61
CA THR A 67 18.79 -5.47 -26.12
C THR A 67 18.24 -6.42 -25.04
N ARG A 68 18.30 -7.73 -25.30
CA ARG A 68 17.84 -8.79 -24.37
C ARG A 68 18.61 -8.74 -23.05
N SER A 69 17.99 -8.15 -22.03
CA SER A 69 18.39 -8.37 -20.64
C SER A 69 17.85 -9.72 -20.17
N THR A 70 18.68 -10.53 -19.52
CA THR A 70 18.29 -11.82 -18.90
C THR A 70 17.01 -11.64 -18.07
N PRO A 71 15.95 -12.42 -18.31
CA PRO A 71 14.72 -12.31 -17.53
C PRO A 71 15.04 -12.65 -16.08
N ARG A 72 14.87 -11.70 -15.14
CA ARG A 72 14.65 -12.11 -13.76
C ARG A 72 13.36 -12.90 -13.78
N GLY A 73 13.44 -14.18 -13.43
CA GLY A 73 12.28 -15.06 -13.39
C GLY A 73 11.18 -14.41 -12.56
N ASP A 74 9.97 -14.43 -13.09
CA ASP A 74 8.80 -13.93 -12.40
C ASP A 74 8.69 -14.57 -11.00
N LEU A 75 8.37 -13.75 -9.99
CA LEU A 75 8.16 -14.26 -8.64
C LEU A 75 6.92 -15.15 -8.70
N ARG A 76 7.03 -16.46 -8.45
CA ARG A 76 5.89 -17.42 -8.43
C ARG A 76 5.04 -17.26 -7.15
N PRO A 77 3.75 -17.66 -7.14
CA PRO A 77 2.95 -17.55 -5.92
C PRO A 77 3.59 -18.42 -4.85
N PRO A 78 3.48 -18.05 -3.56
CA PRO A 78 3.91 -18.91 -2.49
C PRO A 78 3.18 -20.27 -2.54
N GLU A 79 3.91 -21.36 -2.32
CA GLU A 79 3.35 -22.72 -2.17
C GLU A 79 2.86 -22.99 -0.72
N VAL A 80 2.76 -21.94 0.10
CA VAL A 80 2.40 -22.06 1.51
C VAL A 80 0.97 -22.58 1.65
N ASP A 81 0.82 -23.65 2.43
CA ASP A 81 -0.45 -24.22 2.87
C ASP A 81 -0.41 -24.29 4.40
N ALA A 82 -0.69 -23.15 5.05
CA ALA A 82 -0.57 -22.95 6.50
C ALA A 82 -1.89 -22.39 7.08
N ASP A 83 -1.89 -22.00 8.35
CA ASP A 83 -3.05 -21.34 8.94
C ASP A 83 -3.44 -20.05 8.18
N GLU A 84 -4.68 -19.60 8.39
CA GLU A 84 -5.26 -18.45 7.67
C GLU A 84 -4.37 -17.20 7.74
N SER A 85 -3.83 -16.88 8.92
CA SER A 85 -3.03 -15.67 9.13
C SER A 85 -1.71 -15.77 8.38
N THR A 86 -1.01 -16.90 8.52
CA THR A 86 0.26 -17.16 7.84
C THR A 86 0.08 -17.12 6.31
N THR A 87 -0.99 -17.72 5.80
CA THR A 87 -1.30 -17.73 4.36
C THR A 87 -1.54 -16.31 3.84
N LEU A 88 -2.44 -15.54 4.47
CA LEU A 88 -2.75 -14.16 4.04
C LEU A 88 -1.50 -13.26 4.04
N ARG A 89 -0.70 -13.31 5.11
CA ARG A 89 0.53 -12.51 5.24
C ARG A 89 1.56 -12.87 4.18
N THR A 90 1.71 -14.16 3.89
CA THR A 90 2.68 -14.63 2.90
C THR A 90 2.28 -14.18 1.49
N PHE A 91 1.00 -14.29 1.12
CA PHE A 91 0.51 -13.79 -0.17
C PHE A 91 0.67 -12.27 -0.30
N LEU A 92 0.35 -11.51 0.76
CA LEU A 92 0.54 -10.07 0.74
C LEU A 92 2.02 -9.68 0.60
N GLY A 93 2.91 -10.33 1.37
CA GLY A 93 4.37 -10.14 1.27
C GLY A 93 4.91 -10.43 -0.13
N TYR A 94 4.46 -11.52 -0.74
CA TYR A 94 4.79 -11.88 -2.11
C TYR A 94 4.37 -10.78 -3.12
N LEU A 95 3.14 -10.28 -3.03
CA LEU A 95 2.63 -9.25 -3.94
C LEU A 95 3.35 -7.91 -3.77
N ARG A 96 3.71 -7.52 -2.54
CA ARG A 96 4.51 -6.33 -2.25
C ARG A 96 5.85 -6.37 -3.00
N GLU A 97 6.57 -7.49 -2.91
CA GLU A 97 7.84 -7.65 -3.63
C GLU A 97 7.66 -7.74 -5.14
N ALA A 98 6.56 -8.32 -5.63
CA ALA A 98 6.23 -8.34 -7.05
C ALA A 98 6.12 -6.91 -7.61
N VAL A 99 5.41 -6.01 -6.93
CA VAL A 99 5.30 -4.60 -7.37
C VAL A 99 6.65 -3.89 -7.31
N ILE A 100 7.40 -4.06 -6.21
CA ILE A 100 8.73 -3.44 -6.06
C ILE A 100 9.66 -3.85 -7.21
N ALA A 101 9.68 -5.14 -7.56
CA ALA A 101 10.53 -5.65 -8.63
C ALA A 101 10.27 -4.96 -9.99
N LYS A 102 9.04 -4.50 -10.26
CA LYS A 102 8.69 -3.79 -11.50
C LYS A 102 9.18 -2.34 -11.53
N ALA A 103 9.43 -1.71 -10.39
CA ALA A 103 9.99 -0.36 -10.35
C ALA A 103 11.53 -0.34 -10.40
N LEU A 104 12.18 -1.41 -9.91
CA LEU A 104 13.64 -1.46 -9.82
C LEU A 104 14.35 -1.46 -11.19
N GLY A 105 15.54 -0.86 -11.21
CA GLY A 105 16.42 -0.83 -12.37
C GLY A 105 15.95 0.07 -13.52
N LEU A 106 14.96 0.93 -13.28
CA LEU A 106 14.55 1.99 -14.21
C LEU A 106 15.24 3.30 -13.87
N PRO A 107 15.58 4.14 -14.87
CA PRO A 107 15.92 5.53 -14.63
C PRO A 107 14.76 6.27 -13.95
N GLU A 108 15.08 7.22 -13.09
CA GLU A 108 14.12 8.01 -12.31
C GLU A 108 13.04 8.68 -13.18
N THR A 109 13.47 9.33 -14.25
CA THR A 109 12.59 9.99 -15.24
C THR A 109 11.65 9.00 -15.92
N VAL A 110 12.09 7.76 -16.13
CA VAL A 110 11.30 6.69 -16.76
C VAL A 110 10.29 6.11 -15.77
N ALA A 111 10.70 5.87 -14.52
CA ALA A 111 9.84 5.31 -13.48
C ALA A 111 8.69 6.27 -13.09
N ARG A 112 8.96 7.59 -13.11
CA ARG A 112 7.96 8.64 -12.86
C ARG A 112 7.01 8.89 -14.03
N ARG A 113 7.44 8.63 -15.26
CA ARG A 113 6.66 8.97 -16.46
C ARG A 113 5.37 8.15 -16.55
N PRO A 114 4.19 8.80 -16.68
CA PRO A 114 2.95 8.09 -16.97
C PRO A 114 3.01 7.34 -18.30
N ARG A 115 2.50 6.10 -18.33
CA ARG A 115 2.41 5.30 -19.58
C ARG A 115 0.99 5.16 -20.11
N VAL A 116 0.02 5.75 -19.42
CA VAL A 116 -1.39 5.73 -19.80
C VAL A 116 -2.03 7.10 -19.57
N PRO A 117 -3.09 7.47 -20.32
CA PRO A 117 -3.73 8.78 -20.20
C PRO A 117 -4.31 9.11 -18.83
N SER A 118 -4.55 8.11 -17.96
CA SER A 118 -5.00 8.32 -16.57
C SER A 118 -3.92 8.88 -15.66
N GLY A 119 -2.68 9.03 -16.12
CA GLY A 119 -1.57 9.56 -15.32
C GLY A 119 -0.80 8.49 -14.53
N THR A 120 -1.14 7.21 -14.66
CA THR A 120 -0.50 6.13 -13.89
C THR A 120 0.94 5.87 -14.37
N SER A 121 1.88 5.86 -13.42
CA SER A 121 3.30 5.51 -13.60
C SER A 121 3.73 4.40 -12.65
N LEU A 122 4.84 3.71 -12.95
CA LEU A 122 5.35 2.63 -12.10
C LEU A 122 5.71 3.11 -10.69
N LEU A 123 6.40 4.25 -10.60
CA LEU A 123 6.78 4.81 -9.30
C LEU A 123 5.57 5.34 -8.53
N GLY A 124 4.57 5.87 -9.24
CA GLY A 124 3.30 6.30 -8.65
C GLY A 124 2.51 5.16 -8.02
N LEU A 125 2.52 3.95 -8.63
CA LEU A 125 1.90 2.77 -8.04
C LEU A 125 2.56 2.32 -6.74
N VAL A 126 3.91 2.33 -6.69
CA VAL A 126 4.66 1.98 -5.46
C VAL A 126 4.35 2.99 -4.35
N LYS A 127 4.35 4.28 -4.67
CA LYS A 127 4.04 5.35 -3.72
C LYS A 127 2.61 5.25 -3.18
N HIS A 128 1.64 5.02 -4.07
CA HIS A 128 0.25 4.80 -3.71
C HIS A 128 0.11 3.63 -2.72
N LEU A 129 0.71 2.47 -3.02
CA LEU A 129 0.64 1.32 -2.13
C LEU A 129 1.28 1.58 -0.76
N ALA A 130 2.34 2.39 -0.68
CA ALA A 130 2.91 2.82 0.60
C ALA A 130 1.91 3.61 1.45
N ALA A 131 1.17 4.53 0.84
CA ALA A 131 0.13 5.31 1.52
C ALA A 131 -1.06 4.43 1.91
N VAL A 132 -1.50 3.52 1.04
CA VAL A 132 -2.64 2.63 1.31
C VAL A 132 -2.34 1.65 2.45
N GLU A 133 -1.12 1.10 2.52
CA GLU A 133 -0.65 0.29 3.66
C GLU A 133 -0.77 1.05 4.98
N HIS A 134 -0.24 2.28 5.02
CA HIS A 134 -0.33 3.13 6.20
C HIS A 134 -1.79 3.42 6.58
N ASN A 135 -2.61 3.79 5.60
CA ASN A 135 -4.00 4.17 5.82
C ASN A 135 -4.79 3.02 6.44
N TRP A 136 -4.66 1.80 5.92
CA TRP A 136 -5.44 0.66 6.40
C TRP A 136 -4.91 0.07 7.71
N PHE A 137 -3.62 -0.22 7.82
CA PHE A 137 -3.09 -0.89 9.00
C PHE A 137 -2.79 0.08 10.15
N VAL A 138 -2.13 1.19 9.86
CA VAL A 138 -1.63 2.11 10.90
C VAL A 138 -2.74 3.08 11.33
N TRP A 139 -3.29 3.84 10.37
CA TRP A 139 -4.27 4.87 10.69
C TRP A 139 -5.66 4.31 11.01
N ALA A 140 -6.18 3.39 10.19
CA ALA A 140 -7.52 2.85 10.36
C ALA A 140 -7.57 1.74 11.41
N TYR A 141 -6.79 0.67 11.24
CA TYR A 141 -6.85 -0.48 12.15
C TYR A 141 -6.29 -0.15 13.53
N ALA A 142 -5.03 0.30 13.60
CA ALA A 142 -4.37 0.59 14.88
C ALA A 142 -4.76 1.94 15.50
N GLY A 143 -5.36 2.85 14.73
CA GLY A 143 -5.74 4.19 15.23
C GLY A 143 -4.54 5.10 15.51
N VAL A 144 -3.40 4.86 14.88
CA VAL A 144 -2.14 5.60 15.10
C VAL A 144 -1.98 6.69 14.03
N GLY A 145 -1.48 7.86 14.43
CA GLY A 145 -1.31 9.01 13.55
C GLY A 145 -2.56 9.90 13.51
N ASP A 146 -2.34 11.14 13.08
CA ASP A 146 -3.33 12.22 13.15
C ASP A 146 -4.29 12.20 11.95
N ALA A 147 -3.78 11.88 10.76
CA ALA A 147 -4.53 11.87 9.50
C ALA A 147 -4.07 10.72 8.59
N PRO A 148 -4.92 10.24 7.66
CA PRO A 148 -4.48 9.31 6.64
C PRO A 148 -3.46 9.99 5.71
N ALA A 149 -2.54 9.21 5.17
CA ALA A 149 -1.62 9.62 4.12
C ALA A 149 -2.39 9.88 2.81
N ASP A 150 -1.88 10.84 2.03
CA ASP A 150 -2.32 11.05 0.64
C ASP A 150 -1.90 9.85 -0.21
N ASP A 151 -2.91 9.16 -0.76
CA ASP A 151 -2.75 7.97 -1.59
C ASP A 151 -2.81 8.28 -3.09
N THR A 152 -2.66 9.53 -3.50
CA THR A 152 -2.53 9.86 -4.92
C THR A 152 -1.25 9.26 -5.53
N VAL A 153 -1.32 8.87 -6.81
CA VAL A 153 -0.19 8.29 -7.56
C VAL A 153 0.84 9.32 -8.01
N THR A 154 0.79 10.55 -7.51
CA THR A 154 1.63 11.66 -7.96
C THR A 154 3.02 11.57 -7.32
N VAL A 155 4.06 11.56 -8.16
CA VAL A 155 5.46 11.55 -7.72
C VAL A 155 6.11 12.89 -8.06
N ALA A 156 6.70 13.55 -7.07
CA ALA A 156 7.42 14.79 -7.22
C ALA A 156 8.78 14.58 -7.92
N GLU A 157 9.30 15.62 -8.57
CA GLU A 157 10.54 15.52 -9.36
C GLU A 157 11.76 15.07 -8.55
N GLY A 158 11.80 15.42 -7.26
CA GLY A 158 12.89 15.07 -6.35
C GLY A 158 12.80 13.68 -5.73
N GLU A 159 11.67 12.97 -5.86
CA GLU A 159 11.49 11.66 -5.24
C GLU A 159 12.13 10.55 -6.09
N THR A 160 13.09 9.83 -5.52
CA THR A 160 13.79 8.75 -6.22
C THR A 160 13.11 7.39 -6.09
N VAL A 161 13.38 6.46 -7.03
CA VAL A 161 12.94 5.07 -6.96
C VAL A 161 13.37 4.42 -5.65
N ALA A 162 14.61 4.66 -5.23
CA ALA A 162 15.16 4.08 -4.01
C ALA A 162 14.40 4.56 -2.75
N GLU A 163 14.11 5.86 -2.65
CA GLU A 163 13.39 6.44 -1.51
C GLU A 163 11.95 5.93 -1.44
N VAL A 164 11.23 5.94 -2.57
CA VAL A 164 9.84 5.49 -2.62
C VAL A 164 9.73 3.99 -2.33
N VAL A 165 10.64 3.16 -2.85
CA VAL A 165 10.70 1.73 -2.52
C VAL A 165 11.04 1.53 -1.04
N ALA A 166 11.97 2.30 -0.48
CA ALA A 166 12.29 2.24 0.94
C ALA A 166 11.09 2.63 1.82
N ALA A 167 10.34 3.65 1.42
CA ALA A 167 9.10 4.07 2.08
C ALA A 167 8.03 2.97 2.03
N TYR A 168 7.83 2.33 0.87
CA TYR A 168 6.88 1.23 0.75
C TYR A 168 7.27 0.04 1.62
N ARG A 169 8.55 -0.34 1.65
CA ARG A 169 9.04 -1.38 2.55
C ARG A 169 8.91 -1.02 4.02
N ALA A 170 9.07 0.25 4.38
CA ALA A 170 8.84 0.73 5.74
C ALA A 170 7.36 0.65 6.14
N ALA A 171 6.46 1.06 5.25
CA ALA A 171 5.02 0.91 5.45
C ALA A 171 4.63 -0.57 5.62
N ALA A 172 5.12 -1.45 4.75
CA ALA A 172 4.88 -2.89 4.83
C ALA A 172 5.35 -3.50 6.17
N ARG A 173 6.54 -3.12 6.66
CA ARG A 173 7.03 -3.58 7.98
C ARG A 173 6.12 -3.15 9.12
N LEU A 174 5.66 -1.90 9.11
CA LEU A 174 4.73 -1.41 10.13
C LEU A 174 3.38 -2.13 10.04
N SER A 175 2.88 -2.39 8.84
CA SER A 175 1.70 -3.23 8.64
C SER A 175 1.91 -4.63 9.23
N ASP A 176 3.06 -5.25 9.01
CA ASP A 176 3.37 -6.57 9.56
C ASP A 176 3.45 -6.57 11.09
N GLU A 177 3.95 -5.50 11.71
CA GLU A 177 3.93 -5.31 13.16
C GLU A 177 2.49 -5.20 13.70
N VAL A 178 1.63 -4.42 13.03
CA VAL A 178 0.21 -4.29 13.40
C VAL A 178 -0.52 -5.63 13.26
N VAL A 179 -0.28 -6.37 12.19
CA VAL A 179 -0.87 -7.70 11.97
C VAL A 179 -0.37 -8.69 13.01
N ALA A 180 0.92 -8.68 13.34
CA ALA A 180 1.49 -9.58 14.35
C ALA A 180 0.97 -9.29 15.76
N ALA A 181 0.53 -8.05 16.04
CA ALA A 181 -0.10 -7.67 17.30
C ALA A 181 -1.59 -8.07 17.39
N CYS A 182 -2.20 -8.50 16.28
CA CYS A 182 -3.60 -8.91 16.22
C CYS A 182 -3.74 -10.40 16.56
N ASP A 183 -4.41 -10.70 17.67
CA ASP A 183 -4.68 -12.07 18.14
C ASP A 183 -5.94 -12.72 17.53
N ASP A 184 -6.82 -11.90 16.97
CA ASP A 184 -8.07 -12.33 16.35
C ASP A 184 -8.33 -11.56 15.06
N LEU A 185 -8.27 -12.26 13.92
CA LEU A 185 -8.53 -11.65 12.62
C LEU A 185 -9.98 -11.14 12.47
N GLY A 186 -10.91 -11.61 13.30
CA GLY A 186 -12.29 -11.10 13.38
C GLY A 186 -12.43 -9.75 14.08
N ARG A 187 -11.39 -9.25 14.76
CA ARG A 187 -11.44 -7.99 15.50
C ARG A 187 -11.54 -6.78 14.55
N PRO A 188 -12.51 -5.86 14.73
CA PRO A 188 -12.60 -4.61 13.96
C PRO A 188 -11.46 -3.64 14.29
N GLY A 189 -11.13 -2.79 13.33
CA GLY A 189 -10.20 -1.66 13.53
C GLY A 189 -10.77 -0.54 14.39
N VAL A 190 -9.93 0.45 14.71
CA VAL A 190 -10.30 1.62 15.54
C VAL A 190 -11.07 2.68 14.76
N ARG A 191 -10.70 2.92 13.49
CA ARG A 191 -11.29 3.95 12.62
C ARG A 191 -11.71 3.34 11.29
N SER A 192 -12.58 4.04 10.56
CA SER A 192 -13.00 3.66 9.22
C SER A 192 -12.51 4.67 8.20
N LEU A 193 -11.94 4.19 7.10
CA LEU A 193 -11.67 4.97 5.88
C LEU A 193 -12.92 5.11 5.01
N ARG A 194 -14.03 4.51 5.42
CA ARG A 194 -15.29 4.47 4.68
C ARG A 194 -16.41 5.02 5.56
N GLU A 195 -17.55 5.34 4.96
CA GLU A 195 -18.76 5.76 5.68
C GLU A 195 -19.47 4.60 6.42
N THR A 196 -18.78 3.48 6.62
CA THR A 196 -19.28 2.26 7.29
C THR A 196 -18.48 1.98 8.56
N ALA A 197 -18.92 1.03 9.39
CA ALA A 197 -18.16 0.56 10.54
C ALA A 197 -16.72 0.13 10.14
N PRO A 198 -15.73 0.30 11.04
CA PRO A 198 -14.36 -0.17 10.81
C PRO A 198 -14.33 -1.66 10.44
N PRO A 199 -13.66 -2.04 9.34
CA PRO A 199 -13.55 -3.44 8.95
C PRO A 199 -12.65 -4.23 9.91
N THR A 200 -12.78 -5.56 9.84
CA THR A 200 -11.95 -6.50 10.61
C THR A 200 -10.55 -6.64 10.02
N MET A 201 -9.59 -7.12 10.81
CA MET A 201 -8.23 -7.41 10.31
C MET A 201 -8.26 -8.38 9.12
N ARG A 202 -9.11 -9.42 9.18
CA ARG A 202 -9.32 -10.36 8.06
C ARG A 202 -9.72 -9.63 6.79
N TRP A 203 -10.71 -8.74 6.89
CA TRP A 203 -11.18 -7.98 5.74
C TRP A 203 -10.09 -7.06 5.19
N ILE A 204 -9.34 -6.38 6.07
CA ILE A 204 -8.23 -5.50 5.67
C ILE A 204 -7.14 -6.29 4.95
N LEU A 205 -6.70 -7.43 5.48
CA LEU A 205 -5.70 -8.29 4.83
C LEU A 205 -6.15 -8.73 3.43
N VAL A 206 -7.40 -9.19 3.29
CA VAL A 206 -7.96 -9.58 1.99
C VAL A 206 -8.02 -8.39 1.04
N HIS A 207 -8.45 -7.22 1.52
CA HIS A 207 -8.48 -6.01 0.69
C HIS A 207 -7.08 -5.58 0.25
N MET A 208 -6.07 -5.67 1.12
CA MET A 208 -4.70 -5.30 0.79
C MET A 208 -4.04 -6.28 -0.18
N ILE A 209 -4.37 -7.57 -0.10
CA ILE A 209 -3.98 -8.57 -1.12
C ILE A 209 -4.61 -8.20 -2.46
N GLU A 210 -5.91 -7.92 -2.47
CA GLU A 210 -6.68 -7.54 -3.66
C GLU A 210 -6.12 -6.27 -4.33
N GLU A 211 -5.91 -5.22 -3.54
CA GLU A 211 -5.38 -3.94 -4.01
C GLU A 211 -3.96 -4.06 -4.54
N THR A 212 -3.09 -4.79 -3.82
CA THR A 212 -1.70 -4.99 -4.25
C THR A 212 -1.63 -5.86 -5.51
N ALA A 213 -2.45 -6.92 -5.62
CA ALA A 213 -2.52 -7.77 -6.81
C ALA A 213 -3.03 -7.00 -8.04
N ARG A 214 -4.06 -6.17 -7.86
CA ARG A 214 -4.56 -5.29 -8.93
C ARG A 214 -3.45 -4.39 -9.46
N HIS A 215 -2.68 -3.75 -8.58
CA HIS A 215 -1.58 -2.87 -8.98
C HIS A 215 -0.34 -3.60 -9.47
N ALA A 216 -0.09 -4.83 -9.04
CA ALA A 216 0.93 -5.70 -9.64
C ALA A 216 0.64 -5.96 -11.12
N GLY A 217 -0.61 -6.31 -11.46
CA GLY A 217 -1.03 -6.48 -12.86
C GLY A 217 -0.92 -5.19 -13.68
N HIS A 218 -1.25 -4.03 -13.09
CA HIS A 218 -0.99 -2.74 -13.74
C HIS A 218 0.51 -2.52 -13.97
N ALA A 219 1.35 -2.80 -12.97
CA ALA A 219 2.80 -2.61 -13.06
C ALA A 219 3.42 -3.51 -14.14
N ASP A 220 2.91 -4.72 -14.34
CA ASP A 220 3.34 -5.61 -15.43
C ASP A 220 3.14 -4.97 -16.81
N VAL A 221 1.94 -4.46 -17.09
CA VAL A 221 1.63 -3.79 -18.38
C VAL A 221 2.46 -2.51 -18.55
N LEU A 222 2.61 -1.70 -17.49
CA LEU A 222 3.41 -0.47 -17.58
C LEU A 222 4.90 -0.78 -17.78
N ARG A 223 5.38 -1.91 -17.25
CA ARG A 223 6.76 -2.36 -17.45
C ARG A 223 6.98 -2.84 -18.88
N GLU A 224 6.08 -3.65 -19.42
CA GLU A 224 6.12 -4.08 -20.82
C GLU A 224 6.15 -2.89 -21.78
N LEU A 225 5.29 -1.89 -21.57
CA LEU A 225 5.27 -0.65 -22.34
C LEU A 225 6.53 0.22 -22.17
N THR A 226 7.33 -0.03 -21.15
CA THR A 226 8.53 0.77 -20.83
C THR A 226 9.79 0.18 -21.45
N ASP A 227 10.03 -1.12 -21.29
CA ASP A 227 11.27 -1.77 -21.74
C ASP A 227 11.05 -3.20 -22.28
N GLY A 228 9.81 -3.58 -22.58
CA GLY A 228 9.47 -4.90 -23.12
C GLY A 228 9.61 -6.05 -22.14
N ARG A 229 9.99 -5.80 -20.87
CA ARG A 229 10.01 -6.84 -19.84
C ARG A 229 8.57 -7.18 -19.47
N VAL A 230 8.21 -8.43 -19.73
CA VAL A 230 6.88 -8.95 -19.40
C VAL A 230 6.75 -9.22 -17.90
N GLY A 231 5.51 -9.12 -17.47
CA GLY A 231 5.04 -9.63 -16.19
C GLY A 231 5.06 -11.15 -16.11
N ARG A 232 4.42 -11.68 -15.06
CA ARG A 232 4.06 -13.09 -15.04
C ARG A 232 3.27 -13.48 -16.29
#